data_AF-A0A662VD19-F1
#
_entry.id   AF-A0A662VD19-F1
#
_cell.length_a   1.000
_cell.length_b   1.000
_cell.length_c   1.000
_cell.angle_alpha   90.00
_cell.angle_beta   90.00
_cell.angle_gamma   90.00
#
_symmetry.space_group_name_H-M   'P 1'
#
loop_
_entity.id
_entity.type
_entity.pdbx_description
1 polymer ?
#
loop_
_entity_poly.entity_id
_entity_poly.type
_entity_poly.pdbx_seq_one_letter_code
_entity_poly.pdbx_strand_id
1 'polypeptide(L)'
;MNKSLYIITISLLVIALSILMVKVIANPIPVPTLILEKELIEISIKKFDTGLYVYVHGTYPFTNMGYNNITMYFPVPREAVENGKIEILVDGKRVEWCVVEEGVLAVGEKLKKFKYITVEGMYPLLKWRIRDVPKKFTVEVKYSYVVKLSTDNSYHILYAMATGRFSSSYAKRCTAYVTLRLYKLSDSLITISLVPSPEVITSGTSGKTQFIQKITSDYEILKIVEESRMFHGLDRDLLIVLKPSNETVHTTIPQHTWIPSKPSSAEIKPVVESNAHTFLEIILTFRHGGFRVEWGPAKVLDNEINIYVEVQEWTGPSIQVITQKKHTYDLGVLNPGTYIAKLYINGELFSERIFQVQGLDTGSITTTAMSNTSTTYLKEQELNIMKYLFIGLGAAGLAVIVIIIKILKLC
;
A
#
# COMPACT_ATOMS: atom_id res chain seq x y z
N MET A 1 35.67 19.31 -47.00
CA MET A 1 34.84 19.15 -45.77
C MET A 1 35.45 20.04 -44.69
N ASN A 2 34.68 21.00 -44.18
CA ASN A 2 35.20 22.13 -43.39
C ASN A 2 35.78 21.66 -42.03
N LYS A 3 37.01 22.07 -41.71
CA LYS A 3 37.65 21.77 -40.40
C LYS A 3 36.75 22.12 -39.21
N SER A 4 35.93 23.16 -39.35
CA SER A 4 34.93 23.58 -38.38
C SER A 4 33.89 22.50 -38.05
N LEU A 5 33.40 21.74 -39.05
CA LEU A 5 32.42 20.68 -38.83
C LEU A 5 33.02 19.52 -38.03
N TYR A 6 34.28 19.18 -38.29
CA TYR A 6 34.99 18.12 -37.58
C TYR A 6 35.17 18.46 -36.08
N ILE A 7 35.53 19.70 -35.80
CA ILE A 7 35.69 20.20 -34.42
C ILE A 7 34.35 20.15 -33.68
N ILE A 8 33.26 20.62 -34.30
CA ILE A 8 31.92 20.59 -33.69
C ILE A 8 31.50 19.15 -33.38
N THR A 9 31.73 18.23 -34.30
CA THR A 9 31.32 16.82 -34.14
C THR A 9 32.10 16.13 -33.01
N ILE A 10 33.41 16.38 -32.93
CA ILE A 10 34.25 15.85 -31.84
C ILE A 10 33.84 16.45 -30.49
N SER A 11 33.59 17.76 -30.43
CA SER A 11 33.14 18.40 -29.20
C SER A 11 31.80 17.84 -28.71
N LEU A 12 30.84 17.61 -29.61
CA LEU A 12 29.55 16.99 -29.29
C LEU A 12 29.70 15.56 -28.77
N LEU A 13 30.61 14.78 -29.36
CA LEU A 13 30.90 13.42 -28.91
C LEU A 13 31.53 13.39 -27.52
N VAL A 14 32.46 14.31 -27.22
CA VAL A 14 33.09 14.43 -25.91
C VAL A 14 32.07 14.85 -24.85
N ILE A 15 31.15 15.76 -25.17
CA ILE A 15 30.06 16.16 -24.29
C ILE A 15 29.09 15.00 -24.05
N ALA A 16 28.74 14.23 -25.09
CA ALA A 16 27.88 13.06 -24.93
C ALA A 16 28.54 11.97 -24.06
N LEU A 17 29.84 11.73 -24.22
CA LEU A 17 30.59 10.78 -23.39
C LEU A 17 30.71 11.23 -21.93
N SER A 18 30.86 12.52 -21.66
CA SER A 18 30.95 13.04 -20.29
C SER A 18 29.60 12.97 -19.57
N ILE A 19 28.47 13.10 -20.29
CA ILE A 19 27.12 12.88 -19.73
C ILE A 19 26.90 11.40 -19.35
N LEU A 20 27.48 10.45 -20.09
CA LEU A 20 27.43 9.01 -19.77
C LEU A 20 28.26 8.62 -18.53
N MET A 21 29.20 9.46 -18.11
CA MET A 21 30.02 9.26 -16.90
C MET A 21 29.37 9.79 -15.62
N VAL A 22 28.17 10.37 -15.70
CA VAL A 22 27.39 10.73 -14.51
C VAL A 22 26.95 9.43 -13.84
N LYS A 23 27.70 9.01 -12.81
CA LYS A 23 27.23 8.00 -11.86
C LYS A 23 25.95 8.54 -11.25
N VAL A 24 24.80 8.02 -11.70
CA VAL A 24 23.55 8.15 -10.98
C VAL A 24 23.77 7.44 -9.65
N ILE A 25 24.09 8.20 -8.61
CA ILE A 25 24.10 7.69 -7.23
C ILE A 25 22.63 7.45 -6.91
N ALA A 26 22.16 6.22 -7.16
CA ALA A 26 20.84 5.79 -6.72
C ALA A 26 20.72 6.09 -5.22
N ASN A 27 19.61 6.74 -4.84
CA ASN A 27 19.28 7.28 -3.53
C ASN A 27 19.99 6.53 -2.37
N PRO A 28 21.13 7.06 -1.86
CA PRO A 28 21.99 6.29 -0.97
C PRO A 28 21.26 5.99 0.34
N ILE A 29 21.32 4.72 0.77
CA ILE A 29 20.75 4.32 2.07
C ILE A 29 21.55 5.06 3.16
N PRO A 30 20.89 5.80 4.08
CA PRO A 30 21.57 6.44 5.19
C PRO A 30 22.36 5.41 6.01
N VAL A 31 23.60 5.71 6.36
CA VAL A 31 24.46 4.86 7.19
C VAL A 31 24.91 5.67 8.42
N PRO A 32 24.80 5.13 9.64
CA PRO A 32 24.32 3.79 9.96
C PRO A 32 22.78 3.65 9.90
N THR A 33 22.26 2.46 9.56
CA THR A 33 20.82 2.16 9.62
C THR A 33 20.52 0.69 9.95
N LEU A 34 19.31 0.44 10.44
CA LEU A 34 18.74 -0.91 10.59
C LEU A 34 17.56 -1.06 9.64
N ILE A 35 17.57 -2.14 8.87
CA ILE A 35 16.52 -2.44 7.91
C ILE A 35 15.68 -3.59 8.45
N LEU A 36 14.37 -3.35 8.58
CA LEU A 36 13.35 -4.34 8.90
C LEU A 36 12.34 -4.36 7.75
N GLU A 37 12.31 -5.45 6.99
CA GLU A 37 11.42 -5.58 5.83
C GLU A 37 10.13 -6.32 6.15
N LYS A 38 10.15 -7.15 7.19
CA LYS A 38 8.98 -7.94 7.59
C LYS A 38 8.93 -8.19 9.08
N GLU A 39 7.72 -8.32 9.59
CA GLU A 39 7.44 -8.76 10.96
C GLU A 39 6.62 -10.04 10.88
N LEU A 40 7.02 -11.08 11.60
CA LEU A 40 6.26 -12.33 11.69
C LEU A 40 5.73 -12.43 13.12
N ILE A 41 4.43 -12.30 13.27
CA ILE A 41 3.79 -12.15 14.58
C ILE A 41 2.77 -13.26 14.76
N GLU A 42 2.94 -14.07 15.78
CA GLU A 42 1.95 -15.05 16.21
C GLU A 42 1.34 -14.62 17.53
N ILE A 43 0.01 -14.51 17.59
CA ILE A 43 -0.74 -14.19 18.81
C ILE A 43 -1.70 -15.35 19.07
N SER A 44 -1.49 -16.07 20.16
CA SER A 44 -2.38 -17.11 20.65
C SER A 44 -3.24 -16.56 21.78
N ILE A 45 -4.56 -16.64 21.62
CA ILE A 45 -5.54 -16.18 22.61
C ILE A 45 -6.36 -17.38 23.05
N LYS A 46 -6.28 -17.72 24.33
CA LYS A 46 -6.95 -18.89 24.90
C LYS A 46 -7.86 -18.48 26.05
N LYS A 47 -9.14 -18.83 25.97
CA LYS A 47 -10.08 -18.67 27.08
C LYS A 47 -9.76 -19.66 28.21
N PHE A 48 -9.83 -19.16 29.44
CA PHE A 48 -9.86 -19.97 30.66
C PHE A 48 -10.83 -19.32 31.68
N ASP A 49 -11.04 -19.93 32.84
CA ASP A 49 -12.19 -19.66 33.71
C ASP A 49 -12.39 -18.19 34.10
N THR A 50 -11.32 -17.41 34.28
CA THR A 50 -11.39 -16.03 34.79
C THR A 50 -10.86 -14.97 33.82
N GLY A 51 -10.53 -15.33 32.58
CA GLY A 51 -9.99 -14.39 31.61
C GLY A 51 -9.45 -15.03 30.34
N LEU A 52 -8.62 -14.28 29.62
CA LEU A 52 -7.92 -14.75 28.43
C LEU A 52 -6.43 -14.84 28.70
N TYR A 53 -5.84 -15.97 28.36
CA TYR A 53 -4.39 -16.12 28.30
C TYR A 53 -3.93 -15.73 26.91
N VAL A 54 -3.06 -14.72 26.86
CA VAL A 54 -2.47 -14.23 25.61
C VAL A 54 -1.01 -14.62 25.59
N TYR A 55 -0.58 -15.24 24.50
CA TYR A 55 0.81 -15.51 24.19
C TYR A 55 1.16 -14.88 22.85
N VAL A 56 2.26 -14.13 22.81
CA VAL A 56 2.76 -13.45 21.62
C VAL A 56 4.16 -13.96 21.33
N HIS A 57 4.42 -14.29 20.08
CA HIS A 57 5.75 -14.57 19.54
C HIS A 57 5.96 -13.71 18.31
N GLY A 58 6.75 -12.64 18.48
CA GLY A 58 7.23 -11.80 17.38
C GLY A 58 8.61 -12.24 16.92
N THR A 59 8.81 -12.30 15.60
CA THR A 59 10.10 -12.59 14.96
C THR A 59 10.44 -11.48 13.95
N TYR A 60 11.59 -10.84 14.16
CA TYR A 60 12.01 -9.62 13.46
C TYR A 60 13.40 -9.83 12.83
N PRO A 61 13.47 -10.17 11.53
CA PRO A 61 14.72 -10.27 10.81
C PRO A 61 15.26 -8.88 10.43
N PHE A 62 16.39 -8.50 11.00
CA PHE A 62 17.06 -7.22 10.74
C PHE A 62 18.28 -7.38 9.82
N THR A 63 18.52 -6.35 9.01
CA THR A 63 19.81 -6.14 8.34
C THR A 63 20.49 -4.89 8.93
N ASN A 64 21.68 -5.08 9.49
CA ASN A 64 22.51 -4.03 10.05
C ASN A 64 23.41 -3.41 8.98
N MET A 65 23.35 -2.09 8.84
CA MET A 65 24.18 -1.31 7.94
C MET A 65 24.99 -0.29 8.76
N GLY A 66 26.02 -0.76 9.46
CA GLY A 66 27.04 0.11 10.07
C GLY A 66 26.92 0.38 11.58
N TYR A 67 26.01 -0.28 12.31
CA TYR A 67 26.02 -0.24 13.77
C TYR A 67 26.93 -1.31 14.37
N ASN A 68 27.79 -0.93 15.31
CA ASN A 68 28.52 -1.89 16.14
C ASN A 68 27.73 -2.26 17.40
N ASN A 69 26.93 -1.32 17.92
CA ASN A 69 26.12 -1.49 19.12
C ASN A 69 24.73 -0.90 18.91
N ILE A 70 23.70 -1.61 19.35
CA ILE A 70 22.30 -1.17 19.25
C ILE A 70 21.64 -1.28 20.61
N THR A 71 20.87 -0.26 21.00
CA THR A 71 19.90 -0.35 22.09
C THR A 71 18.52 -0.45 21.46
N MET A 72 17.79 -1.50 21.80
CA MET A 72 16.44 -1.75 21.30
C MET A 72 15.42 -1.42 22.38
N TYR A 73 14.25 -0.94 21.96
CA TYR A 73 13.11 -0.67 22.81
C TYR A 73 11.89 -1.38 22.21
N PHE A 74 11.18 -2.17 23.01
CA PHE A 74 10.00 -2.92 22.57
C PHE A 74 8.82 -2.68 23.50
N PRO A 75 7.74 -2.05 23.03
CA PRO A 75 6.54 -1.83 23.84
C PRO A 75 5.80 -3.13 24.12
N VAL A 76 5.36 -3.30 25.36
CA VAL A 76 4.50 -4.43 25.78
C VAL A 76 3.36 -3.93 26.68
N PRO A 77 2.22 -4.63 26.72
CA PRO A 77 1.17 -4.37 27.71
C PRO A 77 1.75 -4.42 29.13
N ARG A 78 1.23 -3.57 30.02
CA ARG A 78 1.72 -3.46 31.40
C ARG A 78 1.57 -4.78 32.15
N GLU A 79 0.50 -5.52 31.88
CA GLU A 79 0.22 -6.84 32.41
C GLU A 79 1.35 -7.84 32.09
N ALA A 80 1.94 -7.77 30.89
CA ALA A 80 3.04 -8.65 30.51
C ALA A 80 4.29 -8.46 31.37
N VAL A 81 4.51 -7.25 31.87
CA VAL A 81 5.61 -6.95 32.81
C VAL A 81 5.24 -7.34 34.23
N GLU A 82 4.02 -7.05 34.67
CA GLU A 82 3.61 -7.20 36.07
C GLU A 82 3.31 -8.64 36.47
N ASN A 83 2.70 -9.43 35.57
CA ASN A 83 2.24 -10.78 35.86
C ASN A 83 2.55 -11.80 34.75
N GLY A 84 3.28 -11.36 33.73
CA GLY A 84 3.56 -12.15 32.56
C GLY A 84 4.86 -12.96 32.61
N LYS A 85 5.20 -13.50 31.45
CA LYS A 85 6.52 -14.09 31.16
C LYS A 85 7.05 -13.43 29.92
N ILE A 86 8.32 -13.05 29.93
CA ILE A 86 8.96 -12.36 28.81
C ILE A 86 10.31 -13.04 28.53
N GLU A 87 10.57 -13.32 27.27
CA GLU A 87 11.83 -13.85 26.77
C GLU A 87 12.22 -13.09 25.50
N ILE A 88 13.46 -12.63 25.44
CA ILE A 88 14.03 -11.96 24.28
C ILE A 88 15.21 -12.79 23.79
N LEU A 89 15.21 -13.14 22.51
CA LEU A 89 16.27 -13.90 21.86
C LEU A 89 16.89 -13.05 20.73
N VAL A 90 18.20 -13.13 20.59
CA VAL A 90 18.95 -12.63 19.44
C VAL A 90 19.70 -13.82 18.83
N ASP A 91 19.34 -14.17 17.60
CA ASP A 91 19.81 -15.38 16.91
C ASP A 91 19.69 -16.64 17.79
N GLY A 92 18.53 -16.80 18.44
CA GLY A 92 18.23 -17.92 19.34
C GLY A 92 18.88 -17.84 20.73
N LYS A 93 19.72 -16.84 21.01
CA LYS A 93 20.38 -16.67 22.32
C LYS A 93 19.63 -15.68 23.19
N ARG A 94 19.35 -16.05 24.44
CA ARG A 94 18.73 -15.16 25.42
C ARG A 94 19.58 -13.93 25.68
N VAL A 95 18.94 -12.77 25.74
CA VAL A 95 19.56 -11.49 26.11
C VAL A 95 18.94 -10.94 27.39
N GLU A 96 19.75 -10.25 28.17
CA GLU A 96 19.27 -9.52 29.33
C GLU A 96 18.52 -8.25 28.91
N TRP A 97 17.45 -7.96 29.63
CA TRP A 97 16.59 -6.81 29.37
C TRP A 97 16.08 -6.22 30.68
N CYS A 98 15.66 -4.96 30.63
CA CYS A 98 15.00 -4.28 31.74
C CYS A 98 13.78 -3.50 31.25
N VAL A 99 12.92 -3.09 32.17
CA VAL A 99 11.72 -2.29 31.87
C VAL A 99 12.04 -0.82 32.06
N VAL A 100 11.60 0.02 31.11
CA VAL A 100 11.69 1.47 31.19
C VAL A 100 10.39 2.12 30.72
N GLU A 101 10.03 3.26 31.30
CA GLU A 101 8.82 4.02 30.89
C GLU A 101 9.08 4.96 29.70
N GLU A 102 10.34 5.28 29.43
CA GLU A 102 10.77 6.16 28.33
C GLU A 102 11.90 5.53 27.53
N GLY A 103 11.80 5.62 26.20
CA GLY A 103 12.86 5.24 25.27
C GLY A 103 13.65 6.46 24.82
N VAL A 104 14.78 6.21 24.15
CA VAL A 104 15.65 7.27 23.60
C VAL A 104 15.97 6.94 22.15
N LEU A 105 15.74 7.91 21.26
CA LEU A 105 16.01 7.82 19.82
C LEU A 105 17.10 8.83 19.44
N ALA A 106 17.98 8.42 18.53
CA ALA A 106 18.88 9.34 17.87
C ALA A 106 18.16 9.99 16.68
N VAL A 107 18.08 11.32 16.67
CA VAL A 107 17.52 12.13 15.60
C VAL A 107 18.60 13.13 15.18
N GLY A 108 19.37 12.77 14.16
CA GLY A 108 20.62 13.46 13.83
C GLY A 108 21.61 13.36 14.99
N GLU A 109 22.17 14.49 15.40
CA GLU A 109 23.09 14.57 16.56
C GLU A 109 22.37 14.66 17.91
N LYS A 110 21.02 14.77 17.92
CA LYS A 110 20.25 14.96 19.14
C LYS A 110 19.64 13.64 19.61
N LEU A 111 19.57 13.48 20.94
CA LEU A 111 18.82 12.41 21.58
C LEU A 111 17.43 12.92 21.93
N LYS A 112 16.39 12.24 21.43
CA LYS A 112 14.98 12.54 21.74
C LYS A 112 14.41 11.42 22.59
N LYS A 113 13.84 11.77 23.74
CA LYS A 113 13.06 10.83 24.55
C LYS A 113 11.69 10.60 23.92
N PHE A 114 11.15 9.39 24.08
CA PHE A 114 9.80 9.07 23.64
C PHE A 114 9.09 8.13 24.61
N LYS A 115 7.76 8.14 24.56
CA LYS A 115 6.86 7.22 25.26
C LYS A 115 6.02 6.48 24.22
N TYR A 116 5.59 5.26 24.53
CA TYR A 116 4.71 4.52 23.65
C TYR A 116 3.25 4.67 24.08
N ILE A 117 2.59 5.69 23.54
CA ILE A 117 1.16 5.92 23.81
C ILE A 117 0.32 5.09 22.82
N THR A 118 -0.69 4.41 23.35
CA THR A 118 -1.65 3.59 22.59
C THR A 118 -3.08 4.02 22.92
N VAL A 119 -4.06 3.49 22.19
CA VAL A 119 -5.48 3.68 22.53
C VAL A 119 -5.89 3.02 23.85
N GLU A 120 -5.12 2.02 24.32
CA GLU A 120 -5.30 1.35 25.63
C GLU A 120 -4.43 1.98 26.74
N GLY A 121 -3.84 3.15 26.47
CA GLY A 121 -2.94 3.84 27.40
C GLY A 121 -1.46 3.65 27.09
N MET A 122 -0.61 4.00 28.06
CA MET A 122 0.84 4.03 27.88
C MET A 122 1.47 2.66 28.14
N TYR A 123 2.20 2.15 27.16
CA TYR A 123 2.91 0.87 27.27
C TYR A 123 4.34 1.09 27.78
N PRO A 124 4.79 0.35 28.81
CA PRO A 124 6.20 0.30 29.16
C PRO A 124 7.03 -0.32 28.02
N LEU A 125 8.33 -0.05 28.02
CA LEU A 125 9.28 -0.54 27.03
C LEU A 125 10.23 -1.56 27.66
N LEU A 126 10.41 -2.69 26.99
CA LEU A 126 11.54 -3.59 27.22
C LEU A 126 12.77 -3.00 26.54
N LYS A 127 13.86 -2.87 27.29
CA LYS A 127 15.13 -2.32 26.82
C LYS A 127 16.23 -3.38 26.92
N TRP A 128 16.92 -3.62 25.82
CA TRP A 128 18.12 -4.46 25.79
C TRP A 128 19.18 -3.88 24.85
N ARG A 129 20.38 -4.45 24.92
CA ARG A 129 21.51 -4.05 24.09
C ARG A 129 22.06 -5.24 23.31
N ILE A 130 22.41 -4.99 22.06
CA ILE A 130 23.12 -5.93 21.20
C ILE A 130 24.49 -5.31 20.93
N ARG A 131 25.55 -6.03 21.26
CA ARG A 131 26.94 -5.66 20.97
C ARG A 131 27.47 -6.51 19.83
N ASP A 132 28.45 -6.00 19.11
CA ASP A 132 29.09 -6.67 17.98
C ASP A 132 28.05 -7.17 16.96
N VAL A 133 27.13 -6.27 16.59
CA VAL A 133 25.92 -6.64 15.85
C VAL A 133 26.28 -7.17 14.46
N PRO A 134 25.90 -8.42 14.11
CA PRO A 134 26.21 -8.99 12.81
C PRO A 134 25.41 -8.27 11.72
N LYS A 135 25.86 -8.43 10.46
CA LYS A 135 25.20 -7.82 9.29
C LYS A 135 23.73 -8.23 9.16
N LYS A 136 23.39 -9.46 9.56
CA LYS A 136 22.01 -9.96 9.64
C LYS A 136 21.84 -10.66 10.98
N PHE A 137 20.72 -10.39 11.63
CA PHE A 137 20.33 -11.05 12.87
C PHE A 137 18.81 -11.13 12.96
N THR A 138 18.32 -12.04 13.78
CA THR A 138 16.90 -12.16 14.11
C THR A 138 16.70 -11.85 15.57
N VAL A 139 15.76 -10.96 15.86
CA VAL A 139 15.24 -10.76 17.22
C VAL A 139 13.95 -11.55 17.33
N GLU A 140 13.80 -12.31 18.40
CA GLU A 140 12.51 -12.86 18.81
C GLU A 140 12.10 -12.25 20.15
N VAL A 141 10.86 -11.79 20.24
CA VAL A 141 10.27 -11.34 21.49
C VAL A 141 9.07 -12.22 21.78
N LYS A 142 9.14 -12.97 22.87
CA LYS A 142 8.09 -13.86 23.34
C LYS A 142 7.55 -13.31 24.65
N TYR A 143 6.25 -13.08 24.73
CA TYR A 143 5.64 -12.69 25.98
C TYR A 143 4.25 -13.27 26.17
N SER A 144 3.84 -13.41 27.41
CA SER A 144 2.49 -13.85 27.75
C SER A 144 1.95 -13.14 28.96
N TYR A 145 0.63 -12.97 29.02
CA TYR A 145 -0.07 -12.29 30.09
C TYR A 145 -1.53 -12.72 30.15
N VAL A 146 -2.20 -12.37 31.24
CA VAL A 146 -3.64 -12.60 31.42
C VAL A 146 -4.38 -11.30 31.20
N VAL A 147 -5.41 -11.35 30.37
CA VAL A 147 -6.36 -10.26 30.15
C VAL A 147 -7.63 -10.53 30.92
N LYS A 148 -8.03 -9.57 31.75
CA LYS A 148 -9.28 -9.60 32.49
C LYS A 148 -10.39 -8.91 31.69
N LEU A 149 -11.63 -9.26 32.03
CA LEU A 149 -12.80 -8.61 31.45
C LEU A 149 -12.83 -7.14 31.88
N SER A 150 -12.95 -6.25 30.92
CA SER A 150 -13.09 -4.80 31.13
C SER A 150 -14.52 -4.46 31.60
N THR A 151 -14.72 -3.22 32.03
CA THR A 151 -16.01 -2.69 32.50
C THR A 151 -17.08 -2.64 31.42
N ASP A 152 -16.69 -2.67 30.14
CA ASP A 152 -17.57 -2.71 28.97
C ASP A 152 -17.94 -4.14 28.53
N ASN A 153 -17.70 -5.13 29.41
CA ASN A 153 -17.97 -6.55 29.16
C ASN A 153 -17.20 -7.10 27.94
N SER A 154 -15.97 -6.64 27.74
CA SER A 154 -15.11 -7.12 26.66
C SER A 154 -13.66 -7.31 27.11
N TYR A 155 -12.88 -8.08 26.36
CA TYR A 155 -11.45 -8.25 26.57
C TYR A 155 -10.68 -7.45 25.53
N HIS A 156 -9.75 -6.61 25.98
CA HIS A 156 -8.93 -5.77 25.12
C HIS A 156 -7.51 -6.29 25.04
N ILE A 157 -7.03 -6.52 23.83
CA ILE A 157 -5.68 -7.02 23.55
C ILE A 157 -5.09 -6.10 22.49
N LEU A 158 -4.04 -5.35 22.83
CA LEU A 158 -3.34 -4.50 21.88
C LEU A 158 -1.91 -5.00 21.68
N TYR A 159 -1.55 -5.19 20.41
CA TYR A 159 -0.20 -5.46 19.99
C TYR A 159 0.39 -4.20 19.35
N ALA A 160 1.49 -3.74 19.92
CA ALA A 160 2.15 -2.49 19.57
C ALA A 160 2.96 -2.61 18.26
N MET A 161 2.27 -2.53 17.13
CA MET A 161 2.83 -2.65 15.79
C MET A 161 3.27 -1.30 15.20
N ALA A 162 2.76 -0.17 15.72
CA ALA A 162 3.09 1.17 15.26
C ALA A 162 4.50 1.66 15.65
N THR A 163 5.45 0.77 15.95
CA THR A 163 6.83 1.15 16.34
C THR A 163 7.59 1.86 15.23
N GLY A 164 7.16 1.68 13.97
CA GLY A 164 7.67 2.39 12.81
C GLY A 164 7.59 3.91 12.93
N ARG A 165 6.67 4.46 13.73
CA ARG A 165 6.56 5.91 14.01
C ARG A 165 7.79 6.49 14.73
N PHE A 166 8.61 5.63 15.32
CA PHE A 166 9.85 6.00 16.01
C PHE A 166 11.11 5.65 15.23
N SER A 167 10.97 4.94 14.09
CA SER A 167 12.09 4.62 13.22
C SER A 167 12.46 5.84 12.39
N SER A 168 13.54 6.52 12.77
CA SER A 168 14.23 7.49 11.88
C SER A 168 15.01 6.81 10.76
N SER A 169 15.19 5.48 10.83
CA SER A 169 15.88 4.66 9.85
C SER A 169 15.04 4.43 8.58
N TYR A 170 15.73 4.45 7.44
CA TYR A 170 15.19 4.14 6.12
C TYR A 170 14.70 2.69 6.06
N ALA A 171 13.37 2.49 5.96
CA ALA A 171 12.76 1.21 5.63
C ALA A 171 12.14 1.33 4.23
N LYS A 172 12.63 0.58 3.23
CA LYS A 172 12.03 0.63 1.87
C LYS A 172 10.53 0.40 1.92
N ARG A 173 10.12 -0.62 2.68
CA ARG A 173 8.76 -0.99 3.04
C ARG A 173 8.84 -2.09 4.11
N CYS A 174 7.92 -2.08 5.08
CA CYS A 174 7.79 -3.13 6.09
C CYS A 174 6.42 -3.80 5.95
N THR A 175 6.39 -5.13 5.94
CA THR A 175 5.13 -5.91 5.93
C THR A 175 5.00 -6.74 7.20
N ALA A 176 3.94 -6.53 7.97
CA ALA A 176 3.60 -7.38 9.10
C ALA A 176 2.69 -8.53 8.65
N TYR A 177 3.08 -9.75 9.01
CA TYR A 177 2.29 -10.97 8.86
C TYR A 177 1.85 -11.42 10.25
N VAL A 178 0.59 -11.18 10.58
CA VAL A 178 0.02 -11.55 11.88
C VAL A 178 -0.83 -12.80 11.74
N THR A 179 -0.54 -13.80 12.57
CA THR A 179 -1.34 -15.02 12.72
C THR A 179 -1.99 -15.00 14.09
N LEU A 180 -3.31 -14.88 14.15
CA LEU A 180 -4.09 -15.03 15.36
C LEU A 180 -4.56 -16.48 15.48
N ARG A 181 -4.27 -17.12 16.61
CA ARG A 181 -4.78 -18.46 16.96
C ARG A 181 -5.73 -18.33 18.13
N LEU A 182 -6.99 -18.66 17.89
CA LEU A 182 -8.08 -18.49 18.85
C LEU A 182 -8.44 -19.87 19.42
N TYR A 183 -8.49 -19.99 20.75
CA TYR A 183 -8.75 -21.26 21.44
C TYR A 183 -9.88 -21.12 22.47
N LYS A 184 -10.90 -21.98 22.38
CA LYS A 184 -12.07 -22.04 23.28
C LYS A 184 -12.84 -20.72 23.34
N LEU A 185 -12.93 -20.04 22.20
CA LEU A 185 -13.58 -18.74 22.05
C LEU A 185 -14.86 -18.84 21.20
N SER A 186 -15.41 -20.05 21.04
CA SER A 186 -16.66 -20.26 20.30
C SER A 186 -17.75 -19.30 20.79
N ASP A 187 -18.56 -18.85 19.83
CA ASP A 187 -19.66 -17.89 20.01
C ASP A 187 -19.27 -16.47 20.44
N SER A 188 -17.98 -16.20 20.72
CA SER A 188 -17.52 -14.85 21.03
C SER A 188 -17.48 -14.00 19.75
N LEU A 189 -17.73 -12.70 19.90
CA LEU A 189 -17.55 -11.72 18.84
C LEU A 189 -16.14 -11.16 18.91
N ILE A 190 -15.35 -11.29 17.85
CA ILE A 190 -14.03 -10.68 17.73
C ILE A 190 -14.11 -9.43 16.85
N THR A 191 -13.53 -8.34 17.33
CA THR A 191 -13.32 -7.10 16.58
C THR A 191 -11.83 -6.84 16.47
N ILE A 192 -11.32 -6.80 15.25
CA ILE A 192 -9.90 -6.57 14.95
C ILE A 192 -9.78 -5.19 14.31
N SER A 193 -8.99 -4.31 14.89
CA SER A 193 -8.82 -2.93 14.42
C SER A 193 -7.33 -2.60 14.25
N LEU A 194 -6.99 -1.98 13.13
CA LEU A 194 -5.72 -1.28 12.94
C LEU A 194 -5.95 0.18 13.34
N VAL A 195 -5.37 0.59 14.46
CA VAL A 195 -5.64 1.88 15.11
C VAL A 195 -4.38 2.74 15.15
N PRO A 196 -4.45 4.02 14.75
CA PRO A 196 -3.31 4.93 14.88
C PRO A 196 -3.05 5.31 16.34
N SER A 197 -1.84 5.82 16.61
CA SER A 197 -1.55 6.47 17.89
C SER A 197 -2.54 7.60 18.17
N PRO A 198 -3.02 7.79 19.42
CA PRO A 198 -3.75 8.99 19.80
C PRO A 198 -3.02 10.29 19.45
N GLU A 199 -1.68 10.28 19.51
CA GLU A 199 -0.84 11.42 19.15
C GLU A 199 -0.85 11.72 17.64
N VAL A 200 -1.11 10.72 16.79
CA VAL A 200 -1.11 10.83 15.31
C VAL A 200 -2.48 11.24 14.77
N ILE A 201 -3.57 10.96 15.50
CA ILE A 201 -4.96 11.34 15.11
C ILE A 201 -5.08 12.85 14.90
N THR A 202 -4.28 13.67 15.60
CA THR A 202 -4.24 15.12 15.45
C THR A 202 -3.67 15.61 14.11
N SER A 203 -2.99 14.72 13.34
CA SER A 203 -2.35 15.05 12.07
C SER A 203 -3.14 14.60 10.82
N GLY A 204 -4.27 13.89 11.00
CA GLY A 204 -5.16 13.48 9.90
C GLY A 204 -4.62 12.39 8.97
N THR A 205 -3.45 11.81 9.27
CA THR A 205 -2.66 11.07 8.27
C THR A 205 -2.90 9.55 8.23
N SER A 206 -3.61 8.95 9.19
CA SER A 206 -3.72 7.47 9.28
C SER A 206 -5.16 7.01 9.49
N GLY A 207 -5.64 6.15 8.58
CA GLY A 207 -7.01 5.62 8.61
C GLY A 207 -7.18 4.46 9.61
N LYS A 208 -8.37 4.32 10.19
CA LYS A 208 -8.75 3.15 10.99
C LYS A 208 -9.30 2.06 10.07
N THR A 209 -8.79 0.84 10.19
CA THR A 209 -9.39 -0.35 9.54
C THR A 209 -9.97 -1.23 10.63
N GLN A 210 -11.18 -1.75 10.45
CA GLN A 210 -11.85 -2.60 11.44
C GLN A 210 -12.57 -3.76 10.77
N PHE A 211 -12.47 -4.93 11.40
CA PHE A 211 -13.14 -6.17 11.01
C PHE A 211 -13.88 -6.73 12.22
N ILE A 212 -15.09 -7.22 12.02
CA ILE A 212 -15.90 -7.84 13.07
C ILE A 212 -16.30 -9.23 12.57
N GLN A 213 -16.13 -10.24 13.41
CA GLN A 213 -16.45 -11.63 13.06
C GLN A 213 -16.97 -12.37 14.30
N LYS A 214 -17.96 -13.25 14.11
CA LYS A 214 -18.35 -14.24 15.12
C LYS A 214 -17.41 -15.44 15.02
N ILE A 215 -16.81 -15.85 16.13
CA ILE A 215 -15.98 -17.05 16.20
C ILE A 215 -16.92 -18.26 16.23
N THR A 216 -16.77 -19.16 15.26
CA THR A 216 -17.71 -20.29 15.06
C THR A 216 -17.18 -21.62 15.56
N SER A 217 -15.89 -21.68 15.89
CA SER A 217 -15.18 -22.90 16.28
C SER A 217 -14.38 -22.67 17.56
N ASP A 218 -14.16 -23.74 18.33
CA ASP A 218 -13.25 -23.75 19.48
C ASP A 218 -11.78 -23.57 19.08
N TYR A 219 -11.46 -23.72 17.79
CA TYR A 219 -10.17 -23.39 17.22
C TYR A 219 -10.33 -22.68 15.89
N GLU A 220 -9.79 -21.48 15.78
CA GLU A 220 -9.82 -20.68 14.56
C GLU A 220 -8.48 -19.96 14.34
N ILE A 221 -8.07 -19.85 13.07
CA ILE A 221 -6.87 -19.12 12.67
C ILE A 221 -7.26 -17.95 11.78
N LEU A 222 -6.90 -16.74 12.19
CA LEU A 222 -7.08 -15.53 11.39
C LEU A 222 -5.71 -15.02 10.95
N LYS A 223 -5.59 -14.62 9.68
CA LYS A 223 -4.35 -14.07 9.12
C LYS A 223 -4.59 -12.63 8.69
N ILE A 224 -3.72 -11.74 9.14
CA ILE A 224 -3.75 -10.32 8.81
C ILE A 224 -2.42 -9.98 8.17
N VAL A 225 -2.47 -9.26 7.05
CA VAL A 225 -1.29 -8.70 6.40
C VAL A 225 -1.47 -7.20 6.37
N GLU A 226 -0.52 -6.49 6.96
CA GLU A 226 -0.48 -5.02 6.95
C GLU A 226 0.84 -4.58 6.31
N GLU A 227 0.76 -3.59 5.42
CA GLU A 227 1.91 -3.08 4.69
C GLU A 227 2.10 -1.59 4.96
N SER A 228 3.31 -1.19 5.31
CA SER A 228 3.64 0.22 5.47
C SER A 228 3.71 0.94 4.11
N ARG A 229 3.65 2.27 4.16
CA ARG A 229 3.96 3.11 3.01
C ARG A 229 5.44 2.97 2.64
N MET A 230 5.78 3.24 1.38
CA MET A 230 7.17 3.29 0.96
C MET A 230 7.96 4.29 1.81
N PHE A 231 9.16 3.89 2.25
CA PHE A 231 10.06 4.70 3.08
C PHE A 231 9.55 5.01 4.49
N HIS A 232 8.53 4.27 4.96
CA HIS A 232 8.00 4.38 6.31
C HIS A 232 7.90 3.00 6.99
N GLY A 233 7.98 2.97 8.32
CA GLY A 233 7.57 1.81 9.11
C GLY A 233 6.06 1.76 9.31
N LEU A 234 5.57 0.75 10.03
CA LEU A 234 4.16 0.63 10.40
C LEU A 234 3.78 1.73 11.41
N ASP A 235 2.61 2.36 11.22
CA ASP A 235 2.13 3.51 11.98
C ASP A 235 0.80 3.25 12.73
N ARG A 236 0.29 2.01 12.66
CA ARG A 236 -0.94 1.56 13.33
C ARG A 236 -0.69 0.36 14.22
N ASP A 237 -1.28 0.37 15.41
CA ASP A 237 -1.30 -0.74 16.35
C ASP A 237 -2.43 -1.71 15.99
N LEU A 238 -2.28 -2.97 16.41
CA LEU A 238 -3.31 -3.99 16.25
C LEU A 238 -4.11 -4.11 17.55
N LEU A 239 -5.35 -3.65 17.55
CA LEU A 239 -6.30 -3.80 18.65
C LEU A 239 -7.26 -4.95 18.37
N ILE A 240 -7.35 -5.90 19.28
CA ILE A 240 -8.26 -7.04 19.26
C ILE A 240 -9.19 -6.90 20.46
N VAL A 241 -10.49 -6.80 20.19
CA VAL A 241 -11.54 -6.74 21.22
C VAL A 241 -12.40 -7.99 21.11
N LEU A 242 -12.53 -8.74 22.20
CA LEU A 242 -13.33 -9.97 22.28
C LEU A 242 -14.51 -9.76 23.22
N LYS A 243 -15.74 -9.98 22.74
CA LYS A 243 -16.95 -9.95 23.56
C LYS A 243 -17.47 -11.38 23.79
N PRO A 244 -17.58 -11.84 25.05
CA PRO A 244 -18.16 -13.15 25.37
C PRO A 244 -19.63 -13.24 24.94
N SER A 245 -20.09 -14.42 24.53
CA SER A 245 -21.48 -14.66 24.13
C SER A 245 -22.50 -14.69 25.29
N ASN A 246 -22.08 -14.46 26.54
CA ASN A 246 -22.85 -14.82 27.73
C ASN A 246 -23.97 -13.84 28.12
N GLU A 247 -24.28 -12.88 27.28
CA GLU A 247 -25.49 -12.08 27.42
C GLU A 247 -26.33 -12.31 26.18
N THR A 248 -27.63 -12.55 26.38
CA THR A 248 -28.69 -12.09 25.48
C THR A 248 -28.61 -10.57 25.42
N VAL A 249 -27.51 -10.04 24.92
CA VAL A 249 -27.51 -8.72 24.35
C VAL A 249 -28.39 -8.91 23.12
N HIS A 250 -29.50 -8.18 23.08
CA HIS A 250 -30.00 -7.70 21.80
C HIS A 250 -28.91 -6.80 21.21
N THR A 251 -27.76 -7.37 20.87
CA THR A 251 -26.78 -6.75 20.01
C THR A 251 -27.47 -6.80 18.68
N THR A 252 -27.95 -5.64 18.25
CA THR A 252 -27.72 -5.23 16.87
C THR A 252 -26.25 -5.51 16.56
N ILE A 253 -25.96 -6.75 16.15
CA ILE A 253 -24.92 -7.02 15.16
C ILE A 253 -25.15 -5.89 14.16
N PRO A 254 -24.19 -4.99 13.89
CA PRO A 254 -24.37 -4.03 12.82
C PRO A 254 -24.67 -4.90 11.61
N GLN A 255 -25.93 -4.93 11.19
CA GLN A 255 -26.35 -5.70 10.05
C GLN A 255 -25.54 -5.10 8.93
N HIS A 256 -24.50 -5.81 8.52
CA HIS A 256 -23.69 -5.34 7.41
C HIS A 256 -24.66 -5.21 6.26
N THR A 257 -24.79 -3.98 5.80
CA THR A 257 -25.82 -3.59 4.88
C THR A 257 -25.15 -2.74 3.83
N TRP A 258 -25.78 -2.74 2.68
CA TRP A 258 -25.41 -1.89 1.58
C TRP A 258 -26.03 -0.52 1.84
N ILE A 259 -25.20 0.46 2.17
CA ILE A 259 -25.65 1.85 2.34
C ILE A 259 -25.37 2.65 1.06
N PRO A 260 -26.24 3.59 0.65
CA PRO A 260 -25.94 4.48 -0.46
C PRO A 260 -24.62 5.23 -0.21
N SER A 261 -23.74 5.25 -1.21
CA SER A 261 -22.42 5.90 -1.13
C SER A 261 -22.01 6.47 -2.48
N LYS A 262 -20.82 7.06 -2.59
CA LYS A 262 -20.31 7.70 -3.81
C LYS A 262 -18.89 7.22 -4.13
N PRO A 263 -18.52 7.15 -5.42
CA PRO A 263 -17.14 6.90 -5.81
C PRO A 263 -16.23 8.07 -5.39
N SER A 264 -14.93 7.81 -5.26
CA SER A 264 -13.93 8.84 -5.00
C SER A 264 -13.71 9.75 -6.21
N SER A 265 -13.87 9.21 -7.42
CA SER A 265 -13.87 9.96 -8.67
C SER A 265 -14.63 9.21 -9.76
N ALA A 266 -15.07 9.95 -10.79
CA ALA A 266 -15.66 9.40 -12.00
C ALA A 266 -14.98 10.03 -13.23
N GLU A 267 -14.82 9.24 -14.28
CA GLU A 267 -14.37 9.69 -15.59
C GLU A 267 -15.40 9.29 -16.65
N ILE A 268 -15.75 10.22 -17.54
CA ILE A 268 -16.67 10.02 -18.65
C ILE A 268 -15.85 10.11 -19.94
N LYS A 269 -15.72 9.00 -20.67
CA LYS A 269 -14.96 8.90 -21.92
C LYS A 269 -15.88 8.65 -23.11
N PRO A 270 -16.18 9.70 -23.90
CA PRO A 270 -16.86 9.51 -25.18
C PRO A 270 -15.88 8.91 -26.20
N VAL A 271 -16.35 7.88 -26.90
CA VAL A 271 -15.68 7.27 -28.05
C VAL A 271 -16.63 7.41 -29.23
N VAL A 272 -16.29 8.28 -30.17
CA VAL A 272 -17.07 8.50 -31.40
C VAL A 272 -16.37 7.76 -32.54
N GLU A 273 -17.05 6.79 -33.13
CA GLU A 273 -16.57 6.04 -34.29
C GLU A 273 -16.92 6.74 -35.61
N SER A 274 -16.32 6.28 -36.71
CA SER A 274 -16.37 6.87 -38.05
C SER A 274 -17.77 7.04 -38.68
N ASN A 275 -18.84 6.57 -38.01
CA ASN A 275 -20.24 6.69 -38.45
C ASN A 275 -21.10 7.52 -37.49
N ALA A 276 -20.50 8.37 -36.65
CA ALA A 276 -21.17 9.04 -35.52
C ALA A 276 -21.80 8.06 -34.50
N HIS A 277 -21.43 6.79 -34.60
CA HIS A 277 -21.77 5.77 -33.61
C HIS A 277 -20.99 6.08 -32.33
N THR A 278 -21.70 6.35 -31.25
CA THR A 278 -21.13 6.93 -30.04
C THR A 278 -21.23 5.94 -28.89
N PHE A 279 -20.08 5.59 -28.34
CA PHE A 279 -19.98 4.87 -27.07
C PHE A 279 -19.58 5.82 -25.96
N LEU A 280 -20.04 5.53 -24.75
CA LEU A 280 -19.69 6.29 -23.56
C LEU A 280 -19.19 5.36 -22.47
N GLU A 281 -17.88 5.33 -22.24
CA GLU A 281 -17.28 4.57 -21.14
C GLU A 281 -17.29 5.42 -19.86
N ILE A 282 -17.92 4.89 -18.82
CA ILE A 282 -17.92 5.45 -17.47
C ILE A 282 -16.98 4.64 -16.60
N ILE A 283 -16.00 5.31 -15.98
CA ILE A 283 -15.04 4.70 -15.05
C ILE A 283 -15.27 5.30 -13.67
N LEU A 284 -15.65 4.48 -12.70
CA LEU A 284 -15.79 4.87 -11.30
C LEU A 284 -14.60 4.32 -10.49
N THR A 285 -13.98 5.17 -9.68
CA THR A 285 -12.87 4.79 -8.79
C THR A 285 -13.31 4.78 -7.34
N PHE A 286 -12.99 3.72 -6.62
CA PHE A 286 -13.35 3.50 -5.22
C PHE A 286 -12.12 3.28 -4.35
N ARG A 287 -12.21 3.73 -3.09
CA ARG A 287 -11.14 3.61 -2.08
C ARG A 287 -10.82 2.18 -1.63
N HIS A 288 -11.73 1.23 -1.84
CA HIS A 288 -11.56 -0.20 -1.56
C HIS A 288 -12.53 -1.03 -2.43
N GLY A 289 -12.45 -2.36 -2.38
CA GLY A 289 -13.32 -3.24 -3.17
C GLY A 289 -14.74 -3.46 -2.59
N GLY A 290 -15.08 -2.80 -1.49
CA GLY A 290 -16.35 -2.96 -0.78
C GLY A 290 -17.53 -2.19 -1.38
N PHE A 291 -17.55 -1.98 -2.69
CA PHE A 291 -18.59 -1.22 -3.38
C PHE A 291 -19.32 -2.09 -4.39
N ARG A 292 -20.65 -1.90 -4.46
CA ARG A 292 -21.53 -2.44 -5.50
C ARG A 292 -22.02 -1.27 -6.34
N VAL A 293 -22.10 -1.51 -7.65
CA VAL A 293 -22.54 -0.53 -8.63
C VAL A 293 -23.61 -1.18 -9.47
N GLU A 294 -24.77 -0.55 -9.56
CA GLU A 294 -25.83 -0.91 -10.48
C GLU A 294 -25.92 0.17 -11.55
N TRP A 295 -25.65 -0.25 -12.78
CA TRP A 295 -25.65 0.64 -13.94
C TRP A 295 -27.08 0.74 -14.47
N GLY A 296 -27.69 1.90 -14.30
CA GLY A 296 -28.98 2.23 -14.91
C GLY A 296 -28.83 2.62 -16.39
N PRO A 297 -29.95 2.87 -17.09
CA PRO A 297 -29.89 3.22 -18.51
C PRO A 297 -29.31 4.62 -18.73
N ALA A 298 -28.63 4.81 -19.85
CA ALA A 298 -28.35 6.13 -20.40
C ALA A 298 -29.60 6.63 -21.16
N LYS A 299 -30.09 7.81 -20.80
CA LYS A 299 -31.23 8.46 -21.46
C LYS A 299 -30.72 9.63 -22.28
N VAL A 300 -30.92 9.55 -23.58
CA VAL A 300 -30.60 10.65 -24.51
C VAL A 300 -31.87 11.47 -24.73
N LEU A 301 -31.83 12.76 -24.38
CA LEU A 301 -32.89 13.72 -24.66
C LEU A 301 -32.23 14.94 -25.31
N ASP A 302 -32.52 15.16 -26.59
CA ASP A 302 -31.87 16.18 -27.41
C ASP A 302 -30.33 16.05 -27.36
N ASN A 303 -29.66 17.07 -26.80
CA ASN A 303 -28.21 17.15 -26.65
C ASN A 303 -27.74 16.82 -25.22
N GLU A 304 -28.61 16.28 -24.38
CA GLU A 304 -28.32 15.90 -23.01
C GLU A 304 -28.38 14.38 -22.84
N ILE A 305 -27.33 13.81 -22.25
CA ILE A 305 -27.23 12.38 -21.98
C ILE A 305 -27.20 12.20 -20.46
N ASN A 306 -28.29 11.70 -19.90
CA ASN A 306 -28.45 11.51 -18.47
C ASN A 306 -28.25 10.04 -18.10
N ILE A 307 -27.26 9.77 -17.24
CA ILE A 307 -26.85 8.43 -16.84
C ILE A 307 -27.09 8.28 -15.35
N TYR A 308 -27.88 7.28 -14.97
CA TYR A 308 -28.22 7.04 -13.58
C TYR A 308 -27.52 5.78 -13.09
N VAL A 309 -26.77 5.91 -12.00
CA VAL A 309 -26.03 4.81 -11.40
C VAL A 309 -26.32 4.76 -9.91
N GLU A 310 -26.65 3.58 -9.41
CA GLU A 310 -26.78 3.35 -7.98
C GLU A 310 -25.48 2.79 -7.44
N VAL A 311 -24.97 3.40 -6.38
CA VAL A 311 -23.72 3.03 -5.74
C VAL A 311 -23.99 2.77 -4.27
N GLN A 312 -23.64 1.57 -3.85
CA GLN A 312 -23.74 1.16 -2.46
C GLN A 312 -22.38 0.74 -1.94
N GLU A 313 -22.15 1.01 -0.66
CA GLU A 313 -20.98 0.62 0.08
C GLU A 313 -21.33 -0.43 1.13
N TRP A 314 -20.55 -1.48 1.16
CA TRP A 314 -20.65 -2.52 2.16
C TRP A 314 -20.10 -2.01 3.49
N THR A 315 -20.93 -2.00 4.53
CA THR A 315 -20.49 -1.60 5.89
C THR A 315 -19.71 -2.69 6.63
N GLY A 316 -19.42 -3.82 5.97
CA GLY A 316 -18.59 -4.90 6.50
C GLY A 316 -17.20 -4.98 5.87
N PRO A 317 -16.43 -6.03 6.20
CA PRO A 317 -15.07 -6.26 5.67
C PRO A 317 -14.99 -6.19 4.15
N SER A 318 -13.96 -5.52 3.61
CA SER A 318 -13.66 -5.52 2.18
C SER A 318 -12.17 -5.39 1.87
N ILE A 319 -11.77 -5.81 0.67
CA ILE A 319 -10.39 -5.77 0.19
C ILE A 319 -9.88 -4.33 0.08
N GLN A 320 -8.73 -4.03 0.70
CA GLN A 320 -8.17 -2.69 0.83
C GLN A 320 -7.31 -2.29 -0.37
N VAL A 321 -7.91 -2.33 -1.56
CA VAL A 321 -7.26 -1.97 -2.82
C VAL A 321 -8.14 -0.98 -3.58
N ILE A 322 -7.54 0.10 -4.09
CA ILE A 322 -8.24 1.03 -4.98
C ILE A 322 -8.84 0.24 -6.13
N THR A 323 -10.16 0.27 -6.26
CA THR A 323 -10.90 -0.55 -7.20
C THR A 323 -11.56 0.34 -8.24
N GLN A 324 -11.44 -0.03 -9.51
CA GLN A 324 -12.16 0.63 -10.60
C GLN A 324 -13.27 -0.27 -11.11
N LYS A 325 -14.45 0.30 -11.37
CA LYS A 325 -15.55 -0.37 -12.08
C LYS A 325 -15.89 0.45 -13.31
N LYS A 326 -16.08 -0.24 -14.43
CA LYS A 326 -16.28 0.37 -15.75
C LYS A 326 -17.55 -0.16 -16.39
N HIS A 327 -18.23 0.69 -17.15
CA HIS A 327 -19.34 0.29 -18.00
C HIS A 327 -19.37 1.17 -19.25
N THR A 328 -19.66 0.56 -20.39
CA THR A 328 -19.74 1.25 -21.68
C THR A 328 -21.18 1.25 -22.17
N TYR A 329 -21.74 2.44 -22.34
CA TYR A 329 -23.05 2.63 -22.96
C TYR A 329 -22.89 2.76 -24.46
N ASP A 330 -23.70 2.00 -25.20
CA ASP A 330 -23.91 2.22 -26.62
C ASP A 330 -25.05 3.22 -26.79
N LEU A 331 -24.74 4.41 -27.32
CA LEU A 331 -25.71 5.48 -27.55
C LEU A 331 -26.23 5.47 -29.00
N GLY A 332 -25.79 4.52 -29.82
CA GLY A 332 -26.12 4.46 -31.23
C GLY A 332 -25.54 5.63 -32.02
N VAL A 333 -26.18 5.94 -33.15
CA VAL A 333 -25.82 7.08 -33.99
C VAL A 333 -26.46 8.34 -33.43
N LEU A 334 -25.63 9.29 -33.00
CA LEU A 334 -26.07 10.60 -32.52
C LEU A 334 -26.03 11.63 -33.66
N ASN A 335 -26.91 12.62 -33.60
CA ASN A 335 -26.88 13.74 -34.54
C ASN A 335 -25.61 14.59 -34.31
N PRO A 336 -25.11 15.29 -35.33
CA PRO A 336 -23.96 16.18 -35.15
C PRO A 336 -24.31 17.33 -34.20
N GLY A 337 -23.44 17.60 -33.23
CA GLY A 337 -23.70 18.62 -32.23
C GLY A 337 -22.86 18.49 -30.97
N THR A 338 -23.07 19.46 -30.07
CA THR A 338 -22.45 19.50 -28.74
C THR A 338 -23.34 18.79 -27.73
N TYR A 339 -22.83 17.73 -27.12
CA TYR A 339 -23.53 16.95 -26.11
C TYR A 339 -22.98 17.21 -24.71
N ILE A 340 -23.86 17.16 -23.72
CA ILE A 340 -23.51 17.17 -22.30
C ILE A 340 -23.92 15.83 -21.70
N ALA A 341 -22.93 15.01 -21.33
CA ALA A 341 -23.15 13.79 -20.56
C ALA A 341 -23.12 14.13 -19.07
N LYS A 342 -24.22 13.82 -18.37
CA LYS A 342 -24.40 14.01 -16.92
C LYS A 342 -24.52 12.66 -16.24
N LEU A 343 -23.64 12.42 -15.29
CA LEU A 343 -23.63 11.22 -14.46
C LEU A 343 -24.27 11.53 -13.11
N TYR A 344 -25.37 10.85 -12.80
CA TYR A 344 -26.06 10.90 -11.53
C TYR A 344 -25.73 9.67 -10.71
N ILE A 345 -25.30 9.87 -9.46
CA ILE A 345 -25.04 8.82 -8.48
C ILE A 345 -26.08 8.91 -7.38
N ASN A 346 -26.88 7.85 -7.20
CA ASN A 346 -27.97 7.82 -6.23
C ASN A 346 -28.92 9.03 -6.35
N GLY A 347 -29.21 9.46 -7.58
CA GLY A 347 -30.11 10.58 -7.88
C GLY A 347 -29.47 11.97 -7.87
N GLU A 348 -28.22 12.11 -7.43
CA GLU A 348 -27.52 13.41 -7.40
C GLU A 348 -26.51 13.54 -8.54
N LEU A 349 -26.45 14.72 -9.18
CA LEU A 349 -25.45 15.00 -10.22
C LEU A 349 -24.04 14.93 -9.61
N PHE A 350 -23.23 14.02 -10.14
CA PHE A 350 -21.90 13.72 -9.61
C PHE A 350 -20.77 14.23 -10.52
N SER A 351 -20.95 14.10 -11.83
CA SER A 351 -19.96 14.53 -12.82
C SER A 351 -20.64 14.85 -14.14
N GLU A 352 -20.04 15.74 -14.92
CA GLU A 352 -20.49 16.04 -16.27
C GLU A 352 -19.32 16.18 -17.24
N ARG A 353 -19.59 15.91 -18.51
CA ARG A 353 -18.62 16.03 -19.59
C ARG A 353 -19.29 16.53 -20.86
N ILE A 354 -18.72 17.59 -21.42
CA ILE A 354 -19.11 18.11 -22.73
C ILE A 354 -18.24 17.44 -23.81
N PHE A 355 -18.86 17.01 -24.91
CA PHE A 355 -18.16 16.49 -26.08
C PHE A 355 -18.90 16.82 -27.38
N GLN A 356 -18.20 16.68 -28.51
CA GLN A 356 -18.72 16.98 -29.84
C GLN A 356 -18.89 15.70 -30.65
N VAL A 357 -20.03 15.57 -31.32
CA VAL A 357 -20.26 14.58 -32.37
C VAL A 357 -20.16 15.29 -33.72
N GLN A 358 -19.21 14.87 -34.55
CA GLN A 358 -19.02 15.46 -35.88
C GLN A 358 -19.96 14.80 -36.89
N GLY A 359 -20.40 15.56 -37.89
CA GLY A 359 -21.22 15.03 -38.98
C GLY A 359 -20.43 14.13 -39.92
N LEU A 360 -21.13 13.15 -40.49
CA LEU A 360 -20.65 12.43 -41.65
C LEU A 360 -20.55 13.43 -42.81
N ASP A 361 -19.33 13.82 -43.18
CA ASP A 361 -19.08 14.46 -44.45
C ASP A 361 -19.44 13.46 -45.56
N THR A 362 -20.62 13.62 -46.17
CA THR A 362 -20.94 13.00 -47.44
C THR A 362 -20.13 13.68 -48.54
N GLY A 363 -18.85 13.33 -48.63
CA GLY A 363 -17.90 13.93 -49.56
C GLY A 363 -16.64 13.07 -49.76
N SER A 364 -16.66 12.28 -50.83
CA SER A 364 -15.59 11.44 -51.38
C SER A 364 -15.36 10.07 -50.72
N ILE A 365 -15.99 9.06 -51.32
CA ILE A 365 -15.46 7.69 -51.33
C ILE A 365 -14.10 7.76 -52.02
N THR A 366 -13.03 7.57 -51.25
CA THR A 366 -11.75 7.11 -51.80
C THR A 366 -11.44 5.76 -51.17
N THR A 367 -11.62 4.73 -51.98
CA THR A 367 -11.30 3.33 -51.70
C THR A 367 -9.84 3.22 -51.25
N THR A 368 -9.58 2.81 -50.01
CA THR A 368 -8.29 2.20 -49.65
C THR A 368 -8.53 1.04 -48.69
N ALA A 369 -7.81 -0.05 -48.94
CA ALA A 369 -8.11 -1.41 -48.56
C ALA A 369 -8.04 -1.73 -47.06
N MET A 370 -8.72 -2.83 -46.70
CA MET A 370 -8.59 -3.53 -45.44
C MET A 370 -7.13 -3.88 -45.11
N SER A 371 -6.73 -3.61 -43.87
CA SER A 371 -5.66 -4.36 -43.21
C SER A 371 -6.07 -4.62 -41.76
N ASN A 372 -6.28 -5.90 -41.46
CA ASN A 372 -6.41 -6.42 -40.10
C ASN A 372 -5.17 -6.04 -39.29
N THR A 373 -5.33 -5.64 -38.03
CA THR A 373 -4.22 -5.74 -37.07
C THR A 373 -4.71 -6.20 -35.72
N SER A 374 -4.26 -7.40 -35.38
CA SER A 374 -4.42 -8.10 -34.12
C SER A 374 -3.59 -7.45 -33.01
N THR A 375 -4.06 -7.64 -31.79
CA THR A 375 -3.45 -7.31 -30.50
C THR A 375 -2.07 -7.97 -30.31
N THR A 376 -1.00 -7.30 -30.74
CA THR A 376 0.38 -7.67 -30.34
C THR A 376 1.35 -6.47 -30.28
N TYR A 377 0.88 -5.26 -29.96
CA TYR A 377 1.75 -4.08 -29.88
C TYR A 377 1.95 -3.65 -28.43
N LEU A 378 3.00 -4.15 -27.79
CA LEU A 378 3.70 -3.51 -26.65
C LEU A 378 5.05 -4.18 -26.37
N LYS A 379 5.26 -5.44 -26.79
CA LYS A 379 6.54 -6.17 -26.60
C LYS A 379 7.55 -6.01 -27.75
N GLU A 380 7.08 -5.69 -28.95
CA GLU A 380 7.95 -5.59 -30.14
C GLU A 380 8.63 -4.22 -30.29
N GLN A 381 8.04 -3.17 -29.71
CA GLN A 381 8.60 -1.82 -29.69
C GLN A 381 9.84 -1.72 -28.79
N GLU A 382 9.83 -2.35 -27.61
CA GLU A 382 11.00 -2.39 -26.72
C GLU A 382 12.17 -3.20 -27.32
N LEU A 383 11.87 -4.30 -28.02
CA LEU A 383 12.90 -5.13 -28.67
C LEU A 383 13.54 -4.42 -29.88
N ASN A 384 12.76 -3.64 -30.63
CA ASN A 384 13.28 -2.84 -31.74
C ASN A 384 14.12 -1.65 -31.28
N ILE A 385 13.72 -0.96 -30.21
CA ILE A 385 14.52 0.15 -29.65
C ILE A 385 15.90 -0.35 -29.21
N MET A 386 15.97 -1.51 -28.55
CA MET A 386 17.25 -2.11 -28.16
C MET A 386 18.10 -2.53 -29.38
N LYS A 387 17.50 -3.11 -30.44
CA LYS A 387 18.23 -3.47 -31.66
C LYS A 387 18.83 -2.23 -32.36
N TYR A 388 18.09 -1.14 -32.48
CA TYR A 388 18.60 0.09 -33.09
C TYR A 388 19.69 0.75 -32.24
N LEU A 389 19.63 0.63 -30.91
CA LEU A 389 20.69 1.12 -30.00
C LEU A 389 22.02 0.37 -30.22
N PHE A 390 21.98 -0.96 -30.38
CA PHE A 390 23.16 -1.78 -30.62
C PHE A 390 23.76 -1.58 -32.02
N ILE A 391 22.92 -1.42 -33.05
CA ILE A 391 23.37 -1.12 -34.42
C ILE A 391 24.02 0.28 -34.46
N GLY A 392 23.44 1.27 -33.77
CA GLY A 392 24.00 2.61 -33.66
C GLY A 392 25.37 2.66 -32.99
N LEU A 393 25.52 1.94 -31.87
CA LEU A 393 26.81 1.83 -31.16
C LEU A 393 27.88 1.08 -31.98
N GLY A 394 27.50 0.03 -32.71
CA GLY A 394 28.40 -0.70 -33.59
C GLY A 394 28.92 0.15 -34.76
N ALA A 395 28.04 0.92 -35.41
CA ALA A 395 28.42 1.82 -36.49
C ALA A 395 29.32 2.97 -36.01
N ALA A 396 29.04 3.53 -34.83
CA ALA A 396 29.88 4.56 -34.22
C ALA A 396 31.28 4.03 -33.87
N GLY A 397 31.39 2.82 -33.33
CA GLY A 397 32.67 2.18 -33.05
C GLY A 397 33.51 1.94 -34.30
N LEU A 398 32.89 1.46 -35.38
CA LEU A 398 33.56 1.27 -36.68
C LEU A 398 34.06 2.59 -37.28
N ALA A 399 33.28 3.66 -37.18
CA ALA A 399 33.69 4.99 -37.64
C ALA A 399 34.92 5.51 -36.87
N VAL A 400 34.96 5.31 -35.55
CA VAL A 400 36.11 5.69 -34.71
C VAL A 400 37.35 4.88 -35.08
N ILE A 401 37.23 3.57 -35.32
CA ILE A 401 38.36 2.72 -35.74
C ILE A 401 38.91 3.19 -37.09
N VAL A 402 38.05 3.49 -38.07
CA VAL A 402 38.49 3.99 -39.39
C VAL A 402 39.21 5.33 -39.27
N ILE A 403 38.75 6.22 -38.39
CA ILE A 403 39.39 7.50 -38.12
C ILE A 403 40.77 7.29 -37.47
N ILE A 404 40.88 6.40 -36.49
CA ILE A 404 42.15 6.06 -35.82
C ILE A 404 43.15 5.47 -36.83
N ILE A 405 42.72 4.55 -37.69
CA ILE A 405 43.57 3.97 -38.74
C ILE A 405 44.05 5.03 -39.74
N LYS A 406 43.19 6.01 -40.08
CA LYS A 406 43.58 7.11 -40.97
C LYS A 406 44.60 8.05 -40.32
N ILE A 407 44.46 8.32 -39.02
CA ILE A 407 45.41 9.14 -38.25
C ILE A 407 46.76 8.42 -38.13
N LEU A 408 46.75 7.11 -37.84
CA LEU A 408 47.96 6.28 -37.73
C LEU A 408 48.72 6.10 -39.05
N LYS A 409 48.10 6.35 -40.21
CA LYS A 409 48.76 6.35 -41.52
C LYS A 409 49.31 7.73 -41.93
N LEU A 410 49.01 8.78 -41.16
CA LEU A 410 49.46 10.15 -41.40
C LEU A 410 50.60 10.57 -40.44
N CYS A 411 50.88 9.75 -39.43
CA CYS A 411 52.15 9.72 -38.70
C CYS A 411 53.05 8.64 -39.31
#